data_AF-A0A0B8NWH1-F1
#
_entry.id   AF-A0A0B8NWH1-F1
#
_cell.length_a   1.000
_cell.length_b   1.000
_cell.length_c   1.000
_cell.angle_alpha   90.00
_cell.angle_beta   90.00
_cell.angle_gamma   90.00
#
_symmetry.space_group_name_H-M   'P 1'
#
loop_
_entity.id
_entity.type
_entity.pdbx_description
1 polymer ?
#
loop_
_entity_poly.entity_id
_entity_poly.type
_entity_poly.pdbx_seq_one_letter_code
_entity_poly.pdbx_strand_id
1 'polypeptide(L)'
;MLIAVPTALFAGAALGAISGIIIAKGKVQAFIATLVTMTLLRGVTMVYTDGRPISTGFTETADAFAWFGTGYALGIPVPVWLMVIVFASAWYLLNHTRFGRYVYALGGNESATRLSGINVDRVKIGVYAICGMLAALAGIIVTSRLSSAQPTAGMGYELDAIAAVVLGGTSLMGGKGRIMGTLIGALIIGFLNNALNLLDVSSYYQMIAKAVVILLAVMVDNKNK
;
A
#
# COMPACT_ATOMS: atom_id res chain seq x y z
N MET A 1 -15.58 12.38 12.06
CA MET A 1 -14.11 12.23 12.03
C MET A 1 -13.58 11.22 13.04
N LEU A 2 -13.74 11.48 14.35
CA LEU A 2 -13.15 10.68 15.44
C LEU A 2 -13.50 9.18 15.41
N ILE A 3 -14.66 8.82 14.86
CA ILE A 3 -15.10 7.43 14.72
C ILE A 3 -14.76 6.88 13.33
N ALA A 4 -14.98 7.67 12.28
CA ALA A 4 -14.87 7.23 10.88
C ALA A 4 -13.45 6.83 10.45
N VAL A 5 -12.42 7.56 10.90
CA VAL A 5 -11.03 7.26 10.54
C VAL A 5 -10.57 5.95 11.21
N PRO A 6 -10.71 5.77 12.53
CA PRO A 6 -10.38 4.49 13.16
C PRO A 6 -11.17 3.31 12.57
N THR A 7 -12.48 3.46 12.34
CA THR A 7 -13.28 2.35 11.78
C THR A 7 -12.83 1.98 10.37
N ALA A 8 -12.49 2.94 9.52
CA ALA A 8 -11.92 2.67 8.20
C ALA A 8 -10.57 1.94 8.28
N LEU A 9 -9.69 2.35 9.19
CA LEU A 9 -8.39 1.67 9.41
C LEU A 9 -8.58 0.24 9.93
N PHE A 10 -9.49 0.03 10.87
CA PHE A 10 -9.82 -1.31 11.39
C PHE A 10 -10.47 -2.19 10.31
N ALA A 11 -11.38 -1.63 9.50
CA ALA A 11 -11.98 -2.35 8.38
C ALA A 11 -10.91 -2.76 7.36
N GLY A 12 -9.99 -1.84 7.00
CA GLY A 12 -8.84 -2.15 6.15
C GLY A 12 -7.97 -3.26 6.71
N ALA A 13 -7.66 -3.19 8.01
CA ALA A 13 -6.88 -4.23 8.70
C ALA A 13 -7.60 -5.59 8.70
N ALA A 14 -8.91 -5.60 8.93
CA ALA A 14 -9.71 -6.81 8.94
C ALA A 14 -9.79 -7.44 7.54
N LEU A 15 -10.03 -6.63 6.50
CA LEU A 15 -10.05 -7.10 5.11
C LEU A 15 -8.68 -7.63 4.67
N GLY A 16 -7.59 -6.94 5.06
CA GLY A 16 -6.23 -7.43 4.87
C GLY A 16 -5.99 -8.75 5.61
N ALA A 17 -6.46 -8.88 6.85
CA ALA A 17 -6.36 -10.12 7.61
C ALA A 17 -7.11 -11.27 6.93
N ILE A 18 -8.28 -11.02 6.31
CA ILE A 18 -9.02 -12.02 5.54
C ILE A 18 -8.17 -12.52 4.37
N SER A 19 -7.55 -11.64 3.58
CA SER A 19 -6.61 -12.06 2.53
C SER A 19 -5.47 -12.89 3.13
N GLY A 20 -4.91 -12.47 4.27
CA GLY A 20 -3.88 -13.22 4.97
C GLY A 20 -4.33 -14.61 5.44
N ILE A 21 -5.57 -14.76 5.90
CA ILE A 21 -6.15 -16.05 6.31
C ILE A 21 -6.32 -16.96 5.09
N ILE A 22 -6.82 -16.43 3.96
CA ILE A 22 -6.97 -17.18 2.71
C ILE A 22 -5.60 -17.71 2.25
N ILE A 23 -4.56 -16.88 2.34
CA ILE A 23 -3.21 -17.26 1.91
C ILE A 23 -2.58 -18.27 2.87
N ALA A 24 -2.67 -18.01 4.19
CA ALA A 24 -2.05 -18.85 5.20
C ALA A 24 -2.74 -20.21 5.34
N LYS A 25 -4.07 -20.23 5.50
CA LYS A 25 -4.84 -21.45 5.74
C LYS A 25 -5.32 -22.11 4.45
N GLY A 26 -5.74 -21.32 3.47
CA GLY A 26 -6.20 -21.82 2.18
C GLY A 26 -5.07 -22.28 1.26
N LYS A 27 -3.80 -22.01 1.60
CA LYS A 27 -2.61 -22.35 0.80
C LYS A 27 -2.70 -21.83 -0.64
N VAL A 28 -3.44 -20.75 -0.84
CA VAL A 28 -3.58 -20.07 -2.14
C VAL A 28 -2.36 -19.17 -2.36
N GLN A 29 -1.88 -19.08 -3.60
CA GLN A 29 -0.81 -18.16 -3.94
C GLN A 29 -1.22 -16.71 -3.63
N ALA A 30 -0.32 -15.98 -2.95
CA ALA A 30 -0.55 -14.62 -2.47
C ALA A 30 -1.16 -13.68 -3.52
N PHE A 31 -0.59 -13.68 -4.72
CA PHE A 31 -1.02 -12.83 -5.83
C PHE A 31 -2.49 -13.04 -6.20
N ILE A 32 -2.94 -14.31 -6.30
CA ILE A 32 -4.31 -14.65 -6.66
C ILE A 32 -5.27 -14.19 -5.55
N ALA A 33 -4.93 -14.49 -4.29
CA ALA A 33 -5.78 -14.11 -3.16
C ALA A 33 -5.97 -12.59 -3.05
N THR A 34 -4.90 -11.81 -3.23
CA THR A 34 -4.98 -10.34 -3.20
C THR A 34 -5.72 -9.77 -4.41
N LEU A 35 -5.51 -10.33 -5.60
CA LEU A 35 -6.18 -9.89 -6.83
C LEU A 35 -7.69 -10.16 -6.77
N VAL A 36 -8.10 -11.35 -6.32
CA VAL A 36 -9.51 -11.68 -6.11
C VAL A 36 -10.14 -10.79 -5.05
N THR A 37 -9.46 -10.58 -3.92
CA THR A 37 -9.96 -9.68 -2.85
C THR A 37 -10.15 -8.26 -3.37
N MET A 38 -9.16 -7.73 -4.10
CA MET A 38 -9.22 -6.40 -4.71
C MET A 38 -10.41 -6.26 -5.67
N THR A 39 -10.58 -7.21 -6.60
CA THR A 39 -11.67 -7.18 -7.58
C THR A 39 -13.03 -7.30 -6.90
N LEU A 40 -13.16 -8.18 -5.90
CA LEU A 40 -14.39 -8.34 -5.12
C LEU A 40 -14.74 -7.05 -4.38
N LEU A 41 -13.79 -6.48 -3.62
CA LEU A 41 -14.04 -5.26 -2.85
C LEU A 41 -14.39 -4.08 -3.77
N ARG A 42 -13.67 -3.92 -4.88
CA ARG A 42 -13.99 -2.87 -5.85
C ARG A 42 -15.38 -3.06 -6.48
N GLY A 43 -15.76 -4.29 -6.79
CA GLY A 43 -17.11 -4.62 -7.28
C GLY A 43 -18.19 -4.30 -6.25
N VAL A 44 -17.99 -4.68 -4.98
CA VAL A 44 -18.91 -4.34 -3.87
C VAL A 44 -19.02 -2.83 -3.71
N THR A 45 -17.91 -2.09 -3.77
CA THR A 45 -17.93 -0.62 -3.74
C THR A 45 -18.69 -0.03 -4.93
N MET A 46 -18.51 -0.55 -6.14
CA MET A 46 -19.25 -0.08 -7.31
C MET A 46 -20.75 -0.32 -7.20
N VAL A 47 -21.18 -1.49 -6.71
CA VAL A 47 -22.60 -1.79 -6.47
C VAL A 47 -23.17 -0.86 -5.39
N TYR A 48 -22.43 -0.62 -4.30
CA TYR A 48 -22.88 0.26 -3.23
C TYR A 48 -22.99 1.74 -3.65
N THR A 49 -22.16 2.17 -4.61
CA THR A 49 -22.09 3.56 -5.06
C THR A 49 -22.84 3.83 -6.37
N ASP A 50 -23.45 2.80 -6.99
CA ASP A 50 -23.95 2.84 -8.37
C ASP A 50 -22.92 3.39 -9.38
N GLY A 51 -21.64 3.14 -9.10
CA GLY A 51 -20.50 3.67 -9.87
C GLY A 51 -20.30 5.19 -9.78
N ARG A 52 -21.06 5.91 -8.94
CA ARG A 52 -21.00 7.36 -8.83
C ARG A 52 -20.05 7.81 -7.71
N PRO A 53 -19.32 8.91 -7.90
CA PRO A 53 -18.54 9.51 -6.82
C PRO A 53 -19.46 10.01 -5.69
N ILE A 54 -19.11 9.72 -4.45
CA ILE A 54 -19.84 10.22 -3.27
C ILE A 54 -19.06 11.42 -2.70
N SER A 55 -19.65 12.61 -2.73
CA SER A 55 -19.04 13.80 -2.14
C SER A 55 -18.96 13.68 -0.62
N THR A 56 -17.87 14.20 -0.04
CA THR A 56 -17.69 14.25 1.42
C THR A 56 -18.60 15.29 2.09
N GLY A 57 -19.25 16.17 1.30
CA GLY A 57 -20.17 17.21 1.77
C GLY A 57 -19.48 18.57 2.00
N PHE A 58 -20.25 19.55 2.49
CA PHE A 58 -19.80 20.92 2.79
C PHE A 58 -20.03 21.28 4.27
N THR A 59 -19.79 20.32 5.16
CA THR A 59 -19.99 20.48 6.61
C THR A 59 -18.64 20.75 7.28
N GLU A 60 -18.60 21.36 8.47
CA GLU A 60 -17.36 21.54 9.24
C GLU A 60 -16.57 20.22 9.47
N THR A 61 -17.29 19.09 9.53
CA THR A 61 -16.69 17.75 9.61
C THR A 61 -16.02 17.31 8.30
N ALA A 62 -16.47 17.81 7.16
CA ALA A 62 -15.85 17.60 5.84
C ALA A 62 -14.60 18.46 5.67
N ASP A 63 -14.60 19.70 6.18
CA ASP A 63 -13.42 20.56 6.17
C ASP A 63 -12.29 19.99 7.03
N ALA A 64 -12.63 19.49 8.23
CA ALA A 64 -11.69 18.77 9.07
C ALA A 64 -11.18 17.48 8.38
N PHE A 65 -11.99 16.84 7.53
CA PHE A 65 -11.57 15.70 6.73
C PHE A 65 -10.65 16.09 5.58
N ALA A 66 -10.94 17.19 4.87
CA ALA A 66 -10.10 17.73 3.81
C ALA A 66 -8.71 18.11 4.32
N TRP A 67 -8.60 18.57 5.58
CA TRP A 67 -7.31 18.93 6.20
C TRP A 67 -6.27 17.77 6.20
N PHE A 68 -6.70 16.51 6.25
CA PHE A 68 -5.77 15.37 6.14
C PHE A 68 -5.07 15.26 4.78
N GLY A 69 -5.73 15.68 3.71
CA GLY A 69 -5.27 15.55 2.33
C GLY A 69 -4.68 16.84 1.75
N THR A 70 -5.16 18.00 2.20
CA THR A 70 -4.76 19.32 1.66
C THR A 70 -4.24 20.28 2.73
N GLY A 71 -4.35 19.94 4.01
CA GLY A 71 -3.90 20.78 5.11
C GLY A 71 -2.39 20.89 5.22
N TYR A 72 -1.95 21.95 5.89
CA TYR A 72 -0.55 22.20 6.22
C TYR A 72 -0.35 22.17 7.72
N ALA A 73 0.71 21.51 8.16
CA ALA A 73 1.19 21.52 9.54
C ALA A 73 2.65 21.96 9.55
N LEU A 74 2.96 23.03 10.30
CA LEU A 74 4.30 23.62 10.38
C LEU A 74 4.89 24.00 8.99
N GLY A 75 4.04 24.44 8.06
CA GLY A 75 4.44 24.80 6.69
C GLY A 75 4.64 23.63 5.73
N ILE A 76 4.46 22.38 6.18
CA ILE A 76 4.59 21.16 5.36
C ILE A 76 3.20 20.49 5.20
N PRO A 77 2.84 19.98 4.01
CA PRO A 77 1.58 19.25 3.82
C PRO A 77 1.42 18.07 4.79
N VAL A 78 0.24 17.91 5.39
CA VAL A 78 -0.09 16.82 6.31
C VAL A 78 0.21 15.41 5.75
N PRO A 79 -0.01 15.11 4.45
CA PRO A 79 0.36 13.81 3.88
C PRO A 79 1.85 13.44 4.04
N VAL A 80 2.76 14.44 4.07
CA VAL A 80 4.20 14.21 4.28
C VAL A 80 4.46 13.76 5.71
N TRP A 81 3.79 14.38 6.70
CA TRP A 81 3.88 13.94 8.09
C TRP A 81 3.36 12.52 8.29
N LEU A 82 2.23 12.18 7.66
CA LEU A 82 1.70 10.81 7.68
C LEU A 82 2.68 9.81 7.07
N MET A 83 3.32 10.16 5.95
CA MET A 83 4.36 9.34 5.34
C MET A 83 5.52 9.10 6.32
N VAL A 84 6.04 10.15 6.97
CA VAL A 84 7.13 10.02 7.94
C VAL A 84 6.74 9.10 9.10
N ILE A 85 5.54 9.25 9.65
CA ILE A 85 5.04 8.40 10.74
C ILE A 85 4.94 6.94 10.30
N VAL A 86 4.41 6.67 9.10
CA VAL A 86 4.29 5.32 8.56
C VAL A 86 5.66 4.69 8.36
N PHE A 87 6.61 5.41 7.74
CA PHE A 87 7.96 4.89 7.52
C PHE A 87 8.73 4.69 8.82
N ALA A 88 8.61 5.60 9.79
CA ALA A 88 9.22 5.45 11.11
C ALA A 88 8.66 4.23 11.86
N SER A 89 7.32 4.06 11.83
CA SER A 89 6.64 2.93 12.46
C SER A 89 7.04 1.61 11.82
N ALA A 90 7.08 1.55 10.49
CA ALA A 90 7.50 0.36 9.75
C ALA A 90 9.00 0.07 9.93
N TRP A 91 9.86 1.08 10.03
CA TRP A 91 11.29 0.91 10.32
C TRP A 91 11.51 0.33 11.71
N TYR A 92 10.80 0.87 12.70
CA TYR A 92 10.84 0.33 14.06
C TYR A 92 10.34 -1.12 14.11
N LEU A 93 9.19 -1.38 13.48
CA LEU A 93 8.60 -2.72 13.41
C LEU A 93 9.57 -3.73 12.76
N LEU A 94 10.17 -3.39 11.61
CA LEU A 94 11.03 -4.30 10.88
C LEU A 94 12.40 -4.51 11.55
N ASN A 95 12.99 -3.46 12.12
CA ASN A 95 14.37 -3.52 12.63
C ASN A 95 14.45 -3.85 14.13
N HIS A 96 13.46 -3.47 14.93
CA HIS A 96 13.54 -3.54 16.38
C HIS A 96 12.61 -4.58 17.01
N THR A 97 11.73 -5.22 16.23
CA THR A 97 10.77 -6.21 16.79
C THR A 97 11.05 -7.65 16.34
N ARG A 98 10.53 -8.61 17.11
CA ARG A 98 10.53 -10.03 16.72
C ARG A 98 9.72 -10.27 15.46
N PHE A 99 8.62 -9.53 15.27
CA PHE A 99 7.77 -9.64 14.09
C PHE A 99 8.56 -9.36 12.81
N GLY A 100 9.34 -8.28 12.78
CA GLY A 100 10.22 -7.97 11.64
C GLY A 100 11.17 -9.10 11.27
N ARG A 101 11.86 -9.68 12.26
CA ARG A 101 12.75 -10.84 12.06
C ARG A 101 12.01 -12.04 11.47
N TYR A 102 10.78 -12.32 11.92
CA TYR A 102 9.96 -13.40 11.38
C TYR A 102 9.49 -13.13 9.95
N VAL A 103 9.22 -11.88 9.59
CA VAL A 103 8.88 -11.49 8.21
C VAL A 103 10.05 -11.77 7.27
N TYR A 104 11.27 -11.37 7.63
CA TYR A 104 12.47 -11.65 6.83
C TYR A 104 12.76 -13.16 6.74
N ALA A 105 12.64 -13.90 7.85
CA ALA A 105 12.84 -15.35 7.85
C ALA A 105 11.83 -16.06 6.92
N LEU A 106 10.55 -15.70 7.05
CA LEU A 106 9.47 -16.22 6.21
C LEU A 106 9.74 -15.95 4.72
N GLY A 107 10.16 -14.74 4.38
CA GLY A 107 10.47 -14.38 3.00
C GLY A 107 11.69 -15.13 2.43
N GLY A 108 12.65 -15.53 3.28
CA GLY A 108 13.83 -16.28 2.84
C GLY A 108 13.53 -17.76 2.62
N ASN A 109 12.87 -18.41 3.58
CA ASN A 109 12.44 -19.80 3.45
C ASN A 109 11.28 -20.12 4.41
N GLU A 110 10.08 -20.27 3.85
CA GLU A 110 8.88 -20.59 4.64
C GLU A 110 8.99 -21.93 5.39
N SER A 111 9.47 -22.97 4.72
CA SER A 111 9.59 -24.32 5.30
C SER A 111 10.56 -24.34 6.47
N ALA A 112 11.73 -23.72 6.31
CA ALA A 112 12.73 -23.62 7.38
C ALA A 112 12.24 -22.78 8.56
N THR A 113 11.51 -21.69 8.28
CA THR A 113 10.90 -20.83 9.30
C THR A 113 9.89 -21.61 10.14
N ARG A 114 9.07 -22.46 9.50
CA ARG A 114 8.11 -23.32 10.19
C ARG A 114 8.80 -24.39 11.06
N LEU A 115 9.86 -25.01 10.55
CA LEU A 115 10.66 -25.99 11.30
C LEU A 115 11.37 -25.37 12.50
N SER A 116 11.64 -24.06 12.46
CA SER A 116 12.23 -23.30 13.57
C SER A 116 11.22 -22.91 14.66
N GLY A 117 9.99 -23.45 14.63
CA GLY A 117 8.95 -23.21 15.63
C GLY A 117 8.19 -21.90 15.48
N ILE A 118 8.41 -21.13 14.41
CA ILE A 118 7.71 -19.89 14.14
C ILE A 118 6.36 -20.21 13.49
N ASN A 119 5.27 -19.68 14.05
CA ASN A 119 3.95 -19.80 13.46
C ASN A 119 3.83 -18.88 12.24
N VAL A 120 4.20 -19.43 11.07
CA VAL A 120 4.17 -18.75 9.77
C VAL A 120 2.80 -18.16 9.46
N ASP A 121 1.72 -18.89 9.80
CA ASP A 121 0.36 -18.48 9.46
C ASP A 121 -0.01 -17.16 10.16
N ARG A 122 0.35 -17.03 11.45
CA ARG A 122 0.13 -15.79 12.21
C ARG A 122 0.95 -14.63 11.64
N VAL A 123 2.18 -14.88 11.20
CA VAL A 123 3.03 -13.86 10.60
C VAL A 123 2.43 -13.38 9.27
N LYS A 124 2.01 -14.31 8.40
CA LYS A 124 1.31 -13.97 7.14
C LYS A 124 0.07 -13.12 7.40
N ILE A 125 -0.81 -13.56 8.29
CA ILE A 125 -2.04 -12.82 8.62
C ILE A 125 -1.72 -11.41 9.12
N GLY A 126 -0.72 -11.27 10.00
CA GLY A 126 -0.29 -9.97 10.50
C GLY A 126 0.25 -9.06 9.39
N VAL A 127 1.06 -9.58 8.46
CA VAL A 127 1.60 -8.81 7.33
C VAL A 127 0.46 -8.28 6.45
N TYR A 128 -0.48 -9.15 6.06
CA TYR A 128 -1.60 -8.71 5.22
C TYR A 128 -2.57 -7.78 5.94
N ALA A 129 -2.77 -7.93 7.24
CA ALA A 129 -3.54 -6.98 8.05
C ALA A 129 -2.90 -5.58 8.06
N ILE A 130 -1.58 -5.50 8.24
CA ILE A 130 -0.85 -4.23 8.16
C ILE A 130 -0.96 -3.64 6.76
N CYS A 131 -0.79 -4.43 5.70
CA CYS A 131 -0.97 -3.97 4.32
C CYS A 131 -2.39 -3.40 4.08
N GLY A 132 -3.43 -4.09 4.56
CA GLY A 132 -4.82 -3.63 4.45
C GLY A 132 -5.08 -2.33 5.22
N MET A 133 -4.49 -2.18 6.41
CA MET A 133 -4.55 -0.94 7.19
C MET A 133 -3.87 0.22 6.45
N LEU A 134 -2.69 0.00 5.89
CA LEU A 134 -1.95 1.01 5.13
C LEU A 134 -2.66 1.39 3.83
N ALA A 135 -3.31 0.42 3.16
CA ALA A 135 -4.14 0.67 1.99
C ALA A 135 -5.37 1.53 2.35
N ALA A 136 -6.02 1.27 3.48
CA ALA A 136 -7.11 2.11 3.98
C ALA A 136 -6.64 3.53 4.32
N LEU A 137 -5.45 3.68 4.94
CA LEU A 137 -4.86 4.99 5.19
C LEU A 137 -4.60 5.76 3.88
N ALA A 138 -4.05 5.11 2.87
CA ALA A 138 -3.84 5.71 1.55
C ALA A 138 -5.18 6.11 0.91
N GLY A 139 -6.22 5.27 1.02
CA GLY A 139 -7.58 5.57 0.56
C GLY A 139 -8.15 6.82 1.25
N ILE A 140 -8.02 6.94 2.56
CA ILE A 140 -8.45 8.11 3.33
C ILE A 140 -7.76 9.39 2.82
N ILE A 141 -6.45 9.35 2.61
CA ILE A 141 -5.68 10.50 2.10
C ILE A 141 -6.18 10.91 0.71
N VAL A 142 -6.38 9.95 -0.19
CA VAL A 142 -6.86 10.22 -1.56
C VAL A 142 -8.28 10.79 -1.54
N THR A 143 -9.20 10.19 -0.78
CA THR A 143 -10.58 10.65 -0.65
C THR A 143 -10.64 12.05 -0.04
N SER A 144 -9.81 12.32 0.96
CA SER A 144 -9.66 13.65 1.56
C SER A 144 -9.14 14.67 0.55
N ARG A 145 -8.08 14.33 -0.20
CA ARG A 145 -7.49 15.21 -1.21
C ARG A 145 -8.45 15.54 -2.36
N LEU A 146 -9.30 14.59 -2.74
CA LEU A 146 -10.30 14.76 -3.79
C LEU A 146 -11.62 15.36 -3.28
N SER A 147 -11.79 15.48 -1.96
CA SER A 147 -13.08 15.82 -1.30
C SER A 147 -14.26 14.94 -1.75
N SER A 148 -13.97 13.78 -2.34
CA SER A 148 -14.92 12.89 -3.00
C SER A 148 -14.40 11.46 -2.97
N ALA A 149 -15.26 10.53 -2.58
CA ALA A 149 -15.01 9.10 -2.62
C ALA A 149 -15.33 8.58 -4.01
N GLN A 150 -14.31 8.49 -4.86
CA GLN A 150 -14.46 7.98 -6.22
C GLN A 150 -14.20 6.46 -6.26
N PRO A 151 -15.14 5.62 -6.76
CA PRO A 151 -14.99 4.16 -6.77
C PRO A 151 -13.79 3.65 -7.61
N THR A 152 -13.37 4.46 -8.58
CA THR A 152 -12.22 4.19 -9.46
C THR A 152 -10.92 4.84 -8.95
N ALA A 153 -10.92 5.46 -7.76
CA ALA A 153 -9.69 5.96 -7.17
C ALA A 153 -8.71 4.81 -6.89
N GLY A 154 -7.41 5.10 -6.99
CA GLY A 154 -6.35 4.13 -6.71
C GLY A 154 -6.23 2.99 -7.73
N MET A 155 -6.81 3.11 -8.93
CA MET A 155 -6.52 2.18 -10.04
C MET A 155 -5.02 2.20 -10.36
N GLY A 156 -4.37 1.04 -10.36
CA GLY A 156 -2.95 0.91 -10.67
C GLY A 156 -2.01 1.18 -9.50
N TYR A 157 -2.51 1.55 -8.31
CA TYR A 157 -1.66 1.77 -7.13
C TYR A 157 -0.96 0.48 -6.68
N GLU A 158 -1.57 -0.66 -6.94
CA GLU A 158 -0.97 -1.98 -6.72
C GLU A 158 0.33 -2.15 -7.53
N LEU A 159 0.37 -1.70 -8.78
CA LEU A 159 1.56 -1.77 -9.63
C LEU A 159 2.59 -0.72 -9.22
N ASP A 160 2.15 0.50 -8.88
CA ASP A 160 3.04 1.56 -8.40
C ASP A 160 3.72 1.17 -7.07
N ALA A 161 2.99 0.48 -6.17
CA ALA A 161 3.55 -0.04 -4.93
C ALA A 161 4.61 -1.12 -5.18
N ILE A 162 4.35 -2.06 -6.10
CA ILE A 162 5.34 -3.07 -6.52
C ILE A 162 6.57 -2.39 -7.14
N ALA A 163 6.36 -1.41 -8.02
CA ALA A 163 7.42 -0.63 -8.66
C ALA A 163 8.36 -0.01 -7.62
N ALA A 164 7.78 0.67 -6.63
CA ALA A 164 8.51 1.39 -5.60
C ALA A 164 9.37 0.45 -4.74
N VAL A 165 8.84 -0.70 -4.31
CA VAL A 165 9.60 -1.65 -3.48
C VAL A 165 10.72 -2.35 -4.25
N VAL A 166 10.47 -2.72 -5.52
CA VAL A 166 11.46 -3.39 -6.37
C VAL A 166 12.58 -2.44 -6.77
N LEU A 167 12.23 -1.23 -7.21
CA LEU A 167 13.21 -0.19 -7.50
C LEU A 167 14.04 0.18 -6.25
N GLY A 168 13.41 0.11 -5.08
CA GLY A 168 14.06 0.25 -3.78
C GLY A 168 14.97 -0.91 -3.38
N GLY A 169 15.10 -1.96 -4.19
CA GLY A 169 15.98 -3.11 -3.94
C GLY A 169 15.37 -4.19 -3.03
N THR A 170 14.04 -4.25 -2.91
CA THR A 170 13.36 -5.38 -2.27
C THR A 170 13.17 -6.51 -3.27
N SER A 171 13.60 -7.72 -2.91
CA SER A 171 13.51 -8.91 -3.76
C SER A 171 12.06 -9.37 -3.89
N LEU A 172 11.60 -9.60 -5.13
CA LEU A 172 10.29 -10.22 -5.40
C LEU A 172 10.21 -11.68 -4.92
N MET A 173 11.36 -12.36 -4.82
CA MET A 173 11.42 -13.73 -4.29
C MET A 173 11.44 -13.79 -2.75
N GLY A 174 11.52 -12.63 -2.09
CA GLY A 174 11.49 -12.52 -0.63
C GLY A 174 12.86 -12.59 0.04
N GLY A 175 12.85 -12.41 1.37
CA GLY A 175 14.01 -12.60 2.25
C GLY A 175 15.05 -11.48 2.25
N LYS A 176 14.98 -10.55 1.29
CA LYS A 176 15.90 -9.41 1.17
C LYS A 176 15.14 -8.12 0.88
N GLY A 177 15.47 -7.06 1.61
CA GLY A 177 14.92 -5.72 1.39
C GLY A 177 15.29 -4.76 2.52
N ARG A 178 15.35 -3.47 2.22
CA ARG A 178 15.59 -2.40 3.20
C ARG A 178 14.52 -1.33 3.07
N ILE A 179 13.92 -0.94 4.19
CA ILE A 179 12.85 0.07 4.20
C ILE A 179 13.31 1.44 3.66
N MET A 180 14.57 1.81 3.88
CA MET A 180 15.14 3.03 3.30
C MET A 180 15.21 2.96 1.76
N GLY A 181 15.48 1.78 1.21
CA GLY A 181 15.44 1.55 -0.22
C GLY A 181 14.03 1.73 -0.77
N THR A 182 13.02 1.14 -0.10
CA THR A 182 11.60 1.34 -0.44
C THR A 182 11.18 2.81 -0.41
N LEU A 183 11.66 3.60 0.56
CA LEU A 183 11.40 5.03 0.61
C LEU A 183 11.95 5.75 -0.62
N ILE A 184 13.20 5.46 -0.99
CA ILE A 184 13.84 6.03 -2.18
C ILE A 184 13.07 5.62 -3.44
N GLY A 185 12.71 4.35 -3.58
CA GLY A 185 11.92 3.87 -4.72
C GLY A 185 10.55 4.54 -4.81
N ALA A 186 9.84 4.71 -3.69
CA ALA A 186 8.57 5.43 -3.64
C ALA A 186 8.72 6.91 -4.03
N LEU A 187 9.80 7.57 -3.60
CA LEU A 187 10.12 8.95 -4.00
C LEU A 187 10.44 9.05 -5.48
N ILE A 188 11.15 8.09 -6.08
CA ILE A 188 11.43 8.08 -7.52
C ILE A 188 10.12 7.95 -8.32
N ILE A 189 9.25 7.00 -7.97
CA ILE A 189 7.96 6.82 -8.64
C ILE A 189 7.06 8.06 -8.44
N GLY A 190 7.03 8.61 -7.22
CA GLY A 190 6.29 9.83 -6.91
C GLY A 190 6.80 11.04 -7.70
N PHE A 191 8.12 11.21 -7.80
CA PHE A 191 8.74 12.27 -8.57
C PHE A 191 8.48 12.11 -10.07
N LEU A 192 8.59 10.89 -10.61
CA LEU A 192 8.29 10.60 -12.00
C LEU A 192 6.86 10.96 -12.36
N ASN A 193 5.89 10.60 -11.52
CA ASN A 193 4.48 10.97 -11.72
C ASN A 193 4.28 12.49 -11.72
N ASN A 194 4.90 13.21 -10.77
CA ASN A 194 4.77 14.66 -10.71
C ASN A 194 5.50 15.36 -11.87
N ALA A 195 6.69 14.89 -12.25
CA ALA A 195 7.47 15.45 -13.33
C ALA A 195 6.75 15.30 -14.68
N LEU A 196 6.25 14.10 -15.00
CA LEU A 196 5.48 13.88 -16.23
C LEU A 196 4.19 14.70 -16.25
N ASN A 197 3.53 14.85 -15.10
CA ASN A 197 2.34 15.70 -14.98
C ASN A 197 2.67 17.18 -15.19
N LEU A 198 3.78 17.68 -14.65
CA LEU A 198 4.23 19.07 -14.85
C LEU A 198 4.70 19.36 -16.28
N LEU A 199 5.18 18.32 -16.98
CA LEU A 199 5.52 18.38 -18.40
C LEU A 199 4.29 18.22 -19.31
N ASP A 200 3.08 18.24 -18.74
CA ASP A 200 1.80 18.09 -19.44
C ASP A 200 1.70 16.81 -20.29
N VAL A 201 2.42 15.76 -19.87
CA VAL A 201 2.37 14.45 -20.53
C VAL A 201 1.07 13.77 -20.13
N SER A 202 0.28 13.36 -21.13
CA SER A 202 -1.01 12.72 -20.87
C SER A 202 -0.86 11.47 -19.98
N SER A 203 -1.86 11.23 -19.12
CA SER A 203 -1.89 10.09 -18.19
C SER A 203 -1.73 8.74 -18.89
N TYR A 204 -2.15 8.62 -20.16
CA TYR A 204 -1.96 7.44 -20.97
C TYR A 204 -0.47 7.13 -21.23
N TYR A 205 0.33 8.15 -21.58
CA TYR A 205 1.78 7.98 -21.75
C TYR A 205 2.49 7.74 -20.42
N GLN A 206 2.01 8.34 -19.33
CA GLN A 206 2.54 8.06 -17.99
C GLN A 206 2.38 6.57 -17.63
N MET A 207 1.26 5.95 -17.98
CA MET A 207 1.02 4.52 -17.75
C MET A 207 2.03 3.64 -18.50
N ILE A 208 2.35 3.99 -19.75
CA ILE A 208 3.35 3.29 -20.56
C ILE A 208 4.75 3.46 -19.94
N ALA A 209 5.14 4.69 -19.61
CA ALA A 209 6.43 4.98 -19.00
C ALA A 209 6.63 4.21 -17.68
N LYS A 210 5.59 4.17 -16.82
CA LYS A 210 5.62 3.39 -15.58
C LYS A 210 5.81 1.90 -15.83
N ALA A 211 5.08 1.32 -16.79
CA ALA A 211 5.22 -0.10 -17.14
C ALA A 211 6.65 -0.44 -17.59
N VAL A 212 7.27 0.43 -18.39
CA VAL A 212 8.67 0.27 -18.84
C VAL A 212 9.64 0.35 -17.66
N VAL A 213 9.48 1.34 -16.76
CA VAL A 213 10.33 1.49 -15.57
C VAL A 213 10.25 0.26 -14.67
N ILE A 214 9.04 -0.27 -14.44
CA ILE A 214 8.82 -1.49 -13.66
C ILE A 214 9.53 -2.68 -14.30
N LEU A 215 9.34 -2.88 -15.62
CA LEU A 215 9.96 -3.98 -16.34
C LEU A 215 11.48 -3.92 -16.23
N LEU A 216 12.07 -2.74 -16.44
CA LEU A 216 13.51 -2.53 -16.32
C LEU A 216 14.01 -2.81 -14.90
N ALA A 217 13.31 -2.34 -13.87
CA ALA A 217 13.67 -2.59 -12.47
C ALA A 217 13.69 -4.09 -12.16
N VAL A 218 12.67 -4.83 -12.61
CA VAL A 218 12.56 -6.28 -12.42
C VAL A 218 13.64 -7.03 -13.21
N MET A 219 13.95 -6.61 -14.43
CA MET A 219 14.99 -7.25 -15.25
C MET A 219 16.39 -7.11 -14.62
N VAL A 220 16.68 -5.96 -14.00
CA VAL A 220 17.94 -5.74 -13.28
C VAL A 220 17.99 -6.59 -12.00
N ASP A 221 16.89 -6.66 -11.24
CA ASP A 221 16.81 -7.52 -10.04
C ASP A 221 17.05 -8.99 -10.38
N ASN A 222 16.48 -9.48 -11.47
CA ASN A 222 16.62 -10.87 -11.87
C ASN A 222 18.01 -11.21 -12.44
N LYS A 223 18.73 -10.24 -13.03
CA LYS A 223 20.10 -10.40 -13.54
C LYS A 223 21.18 -10.38 -12.45
N ASN A 224 20.89 -9.81 -11.28
CA ASN A 224 21.82 -9.76 -10.14
C ASN A 224 21.76 -11.03 -9.25
N LYS A 225 21.20 -12.12 -9.77
CA LYS A 225 21.28 -13.48 -9.21
C LYS A 225 22.46 -14.22 -9.79
#